data_AF-A0AB33F1P0-F1
#
_entry.id   AF-A0AB33F1P0-F1
#
_cell.length_a   1.000
_cell.length_b   1.000
_cell.length_c   1.000
_cell.angle_alpha   90.00
_cell.angle_beta   90.00
_cell.angle_gamma   90.00
#
_symmetry.space_group_name_H-M   'P 1'
#
loop_
_entity.id
_entity.type
_entity.pdbx_description
1 polymer ?
#
loop_
_entity_poly.entity_id
_entity_poly.type
_entity_poly.pdbx_seq_one_letter_code
_entity_poly.pdbx_strand_id
1 'polypeptide(L)'
;MKPSTRAWPSGIIAVLLVLLPGDPLGITSDAPTAVPPPVTTAYLSSSSGGVTAASQRPGFARRTVRRPPPNVSIDYQLGGAYPLPLPARVVSRDWADSPALGAYTICRVNAFQAQPQEIGWWRAYHDDLLLRDAIGRYVVDAPRQEILLDISTPDKRARLAAIVGGWLERCAADGFPAVEPDNLDSYHRSQGRLTEVQAIEYVGMLAARADRVSLAVAQKNAVDLGRAGRDVGLDFAIAEECGRYADCDDYTSVYGDHVMVIEYTDAGFAQACRTVGARLSVVQRDRRLSRPNSPGYVYRTC
;
A
#
# COMPACT_ATOMS: atom_id res chain seq x y z
N MET A 1 22.92 10.47 -18.21
CA MET A 1 22.34 10.25 -16.87
C MET A 1 22.32 11.59 -16.15
N LYS A 2 21.18 12.29 -16.14
CA LYS A 2 20.98 13.52 -15.37
C LYS A 2 20.19 13.16 -14.12
N PRO A 3 20.65 13.49 -12.90
CA PRO A 3 19.86 13.27 -11.70
C PRO A 3 18.71 14.30 -11.70
N SER A 4 17.48 13.83 -11.83
CA SER A 4 16.28 14.67 -11.68
C SER A 4 15.86 14.69 -10.22
N THR A 5 16.51 15.52 -9.41
CA THR A 5 15.99 15.87 -8.08
C THR A 5 14.80 16.82 -8.28
N ARG A 6 13.56 16.39 -8.03
CA ARG A 6 12.40 17.29 -8.09
C ARG A 6 11.54 17.19 -6.84
N ALA A 7 11.59 18.27 -6.07
CA ALA A 7 10.69 18.55 -4.95
C ALA A 7 9.31 19.02 -5.47
N TRP A 8 8.26 18.62 -4.76
CA TRP A 8 6.87 18.98 -5.02
C TRP A 8 6.58 20.42 -4.54
N PRO A 9 5.77 21.24 -5.25
CA PRO A 9 5.46 22.58 -4.80
C PRO A 9 4.43 22.59 -3.66
N SER A 10 4.79 23.27 -2.57
CA SER A 10 4.01 23.46 -1.34
C SER A 10 2.84 24.43 -1.55
N GLY A 11 1.61 23.98 -1.30
CA GLY A 11 0.41 24.82 -1.19
C GLY A 11 -0.04 24.94 0.27
N ILE A 12 -0.01 26.15 0.81
CA ILE A 12 -0.43 26.49 2.19
C ILE A 12 -1.97 26.47 2.25
N ILE A 13 -2.55 25.72 3.20
CA ILE A 13 -3.94 25.89 3.61
C ILE A 13 -3.97 26.19 5.11
N ALA A 14 -4.41 27.40 5.45
CA ALA A 14 -4.74 27.79 6.81
C ALA A 14 -6.10 27.20 7.19
N VAL A 15 -6.17 26.50 8.33
CA VAL A 15 -7.43 26.03 8.92
C VAL A 15 -7.74 26.90 10.14
N LEU A 16 -8.89 27.57 10.06
CA LEU A 16 -9.47 28.38 11.12
C LEU A 16 -10.10 27.44 12.16
N LEU A 17 -9.59 27.45 13.40
CA LEU A 17 -10.21 26.73 14.52
C LEU A 17 -11.46 27.49 15.00
N VAL A 18 -12.62 26.83 14.96
CA VAL A 18 -13.83 27.28 15.68
C VAL A 18 -13.93 26.43 16.95
N LEU A 19 -13.81 27.08 18.10
CA LEU A 19 -14.07 26.52 19.43
C LEU A 19 -15.58 26.51 19.70
N LEU A 20 -16.11 25.36 20.11
CA LEU A 20 -17.43 25.26 20.75
C LEU A 20 -17.26 24.72 22.18
N PRO A 21 -18.07 25.19 23.15
CA PRO A 21 -17.91 24.87 24.56
C PRO A 21 -18.49 23.49 24.88
N GLY A 22 -17.87 22.82 25.86
CA GLY A 22 -18.28 21.50 26.34
C GLY A 22 -19.40 21.55 27.38
N ASP A 23 -20.01 20.39 27.59
CA ASP A 23 -20.70 20.05 28.83
C ASP A 23 -20.46 18.57 29.19
N PRO A 24 -20.38 18.22 30.49
CA PRO A 24 -19.93 16.91 30.95
C PRO A 24 -21.09 16.04 31.43
N LEU A 25 -21.20 14.80 30.97
CA LEU A 25 -21.98 13.78 31.68
C LEU A 25 -21.27 12.42 31.62
N GLY A 26 -21.06 11.86 32.80
CA GLY A 26 -20.31 10.63 33.03
C GLY A 26 -20.99 9.38 32.49
N ILE A 27 -20.15 8.42 32.13
CA ILE A 27 -20.54 7.04 31.90
C ILE A 27 -19.62 6.17 32.75
N THR A 28 -20.25 5.45 33.66
CA THR A 28 -19.67 4.47 34.56
C THR A 28 -19.09 3.30 33.79
N SER A 29 -17.89 2.90 34.19
CA SER A 29 -17.21 1.68 33.75
C SER A 29 -17.93 0.45 34.30
N ASP A 30 -18.38 -0.45 33.43
CA ASP A 30 -18.57 -1.87 33.75
C ASP A 30 -18.21 -2.72 32.53
N ALA A 31 -17.00 -3.28 32.55
CA ALA A 31 -16.55 -4.31 31.62
C ALA A 31 -16.63 -5.67 32.33
N PRO A 32 -17.37 -6.67 31.82
CA PRO A 32 -17.36 -8.00 32.40
C PRO A 32 -16.07 -8.75 32.02
N THR A 33 -15.24 -9.04 33.02
CA THR A 33 -14.13 -9.99 32.94
C THR A 33 -14.68 -11.41 32.89
N ALA A 34 -14.70 -12.02 31.70
CA ALA A 34 -14.93 -13.46 31.55
C ALA A 34 -13.57 -14.18 31.48
N VAL A 35 -13.20 -14.84 32.58
CA VAL A 35 -12.07 -15.77 32.66
C VAL A 35 -12.51 -17.13 32.09
N PRO A 36 -11.83 -17.71 31.08
CA PRO A 36 -12.16 -19.05 30.60
C PRO A 36 -11.74 -20.12 31.63
N PRO A 37 -12.50 -21.23 31.76
CA PRO A 37 -12.17 -22.31 32.70
C PRO A 37 -10.94 -23.10 32.25
N PRO A 38 -10.22 -23.75 33.20
CA PRO A 38 -9.04 -24.55 32.89
C PRO A 38 -9.40 -25.79 32.06
N VAL A 39 -8.64 -26.02 31.00
CA VAL A 39 -8.72 -27.22 30.16
C VAL A 39 -8.06 -28.38 30.90
N THR A 40 -8.85 -29.39 31.28
CA THR A 40 -8.35 -30.65 31.83
C THR A 40 -7.77 -31.50 30.70
N THR A 41 -6.44 -31.62 30.66
CA THR A 41 -5.72 -32.54 29.77
C THR A 41 -5.82 -33.96 30.31
N ALA A 42 -6.67 -34.79 29.71
CA ALA A 42 -6.67 -36.22 29.93
C ALA A 42 -5.47 -36.85 29.19
N TYR A 43 -4.52 -37.41 29.95
CA TYR A 43 -3.47 -38.27 29.40
C TYR A 43 -4.07 -39.66 29.11
N LEU A 44 -4.26 -39.98 27.84
CA LEU A 44 -4.48 -41.35 27.38
C LEU A 44 -3.14 -41.91 26.92
N SER A 45 -2.61 -42.87 27.69
CA SER A 45 -1.47 -43.68 27.32
C SER A 45 -1.90 -44.69 26.25
N SER A 46 -1.37 -44.57 25.04
CA SER A 46 -1.56 -45.53 23.95
C SER A 46 -0.21 -46.15 23.61
N SER A 47 -0.19 -47.47 23.69
CA SER A 47 0.94 -48.36 23.44
C SER A 47 1.38 -48.35 21.98
N SER A 48 2.69 -48.48 21.81
CA SER A 48 3.44 -48.53 20.57
C SER A 48 3.09 -49.74 19.69
N GLY A 49 2.67 -49.46 18.46
CA GLY A 49 2.65 -50.40 17.34
C GLY A 49 3.16 -49.70 16.09
N GLY A 50 4.37 -50.05 15.65
CA GLY A 50 5.04 -49.41 14.53
C GLY A 50 4.45 -49.81 13.18
N VAL A 51 4.19 -48.81 12.33
CA VAL A 51 4.25 -48.93 10.87
C VAL A 51 4.76 -47.60 10.32
N THR A 52 5.99 -47.56 9.85
CA THR A 52 6.58 -46.41 9.15
C THR A 52 6.01 -46.33 7.73
N ALA A 53 4.83 -45.73 7.61
CA ALA A 53 4.34 -45.21 6.33
C ALA A 53 4.89 -43.78 6.17
N ALA A 54 5.87 -43.60 5.29
CA ALA A 54 6.33 -42.28 4.87
C ALA A 54 5.16 -41.56 4.19
N SER A 55 4.43 -40.76 4.96
CA SER A 55 3.34 -39.92 4.48
C SER A 55 3.95 -38.77 3.68
N GLN A 56 4.12 -38.98 2.38
CA GLN A 56 4.37 -37.89 1.44
C GLN A 56 3.13 -37.00 1.43
N ARG A 57 3.21 -35.90 2.18
CA ARG A 57 2.22 -34.83 2.11
C ARG A 57 2.14 -34.37 0.65
N PRO A 58 0.95 -34.36 0.01
CA PRO A 58 0.83 -33.80 -1.32
C PRO A 58 1.31 -32.35 -1.27
N GLY A 59 2.32 -32.02 -2.07
CA GLY A 59 2.82 -30.66 -2.18
C GLY A 59 1.68 -29.78 -2.65
N PHE A 60 1.27 -28.83 -1.81
CA PHE A 60 0.36 -27.77 -2.25
C PHE A 60 1.04 -27.05 -3.41
N ALA A 61 0.54 -27.24 -4.63
CA ALA A 61 0.99 -26.48 -5.79
C ALA A 61 0.81 -25.00 -5.45
N ARG A 62 1.93 -24.27 -5.45
CA ARG A 62 1.95 -22.85 -5.11
C ARG A 62 1.06 -22.12 -6.12
N ARG A 63 -0.04 -21.54 -5.65
CA ARG A 63 -0.97 -20.79 -6.51
C ARG A 63 -0.19 -19.66 -7.17
N THR A 64 -0.22 -19.62 -8.50
CA THR A 64 0.46 -18.59 -9.29
C THR A 64 -0.12 -17.22 -8.95
N VAL A 65 0.75 -16.23 -8.72
CA VAL A 65 0.36 -14.83 -8.55
C VAL A 65 -0.43 -14.37 -9.78
N ARG A 66 -1.66 -13.89 -9.56
CA ARG A 66 -2.53 -13.39 -10.63
C ARG A 66 -2.47 -11.88 -10.66
N ARG A 67 -1.86 -11.31 -11.70
CA ARG A 67 -1.82 -9.87 -11.96
C ARG A 67 -3.22 -9.29 -12.28
N PRO A 68 -3.43 -7.98 -12.07
CA PRO A 68 -4.64 -7.33 -12.52
C PRO A 68 -4.75 -7.41 -14.05
N PRO A 69 -5.98 -7.57 -14.61
CA PRO A 69 -6.18 -7.52 -16.04
C PRO A 69 -5.79 -6.13 -16.58
N PRO A 70 -5.02 -6.05 -17.69
CA PRO A 70 -4.68 -4.79 -18.31
C PRO A 70 -5.88 -4.22 -19.10
N ASN A 71 -5.83 -2.93 -19.42
CA ASN A 71 -6.79 -2.24 -20.29
C ASN A 71 -8.27 -2.44 -19.92
N VAL A 72 -8.56 -2.34 -18.62
CA VAL A 72 -9.94 -2.33 -18.12
C VAL A 72 -10.21 -1.05 -17.33
N SER A 73 -11.46 -0.61 -17.30
CA SER A 73 -11.84 0.50 -16.43
C SER A 73 -11.51 0.18 -14.97
N ILE A 74 -10.86 1.13 -14.31
CA ILE A 74 -10.44 1.05 -12.91
C ILE A 74 -11.06 2.18 -12.10
N ASP A 75 -11.10 1.99 -10.78
CA ASP A 75 -11.34 3.06 -9.81
C ASP A 75 -10.21 3.10 -8.76
N TYR A 76 -10.06 4.23 -8.09
CA TYR A 76 -9.03 4.44 -7.08
C TYR A 76 -9.68 5.12 -5.87
N GLN A 77 -9.98 4.29 -4.86
CA GLN A 77 -10.89 4.58 -3.75
C GLN A 77 -10.15 4.60 -2.41
N LEU A 78 -9.20 5.53 -2.24
CA LEU A 78 -8.47 5.67 -0.96
C LEU A 78 -9.12 6.68 0.01
N GLY A 79 -10.07 7.50 -0.44
CA GLY A 79 -10.93 8.33 0.44
C GLY A 79 -12.09 7.55 1.09
N GLY A 80 -12.04 6.22 0.98
CA GLY A 80 -13.03 5.27 1.49
C GLY A 80 -13.82 4.58 0.39
N ALA A 81 -14.17 3.31 0.66
CA ALA A 81 -14.92 2.47 -0.25
C ALA A 81 -16.32 3.00 -0.60
N TYR A 82 -16.71 2.80 -1.86
CA TYR A 82 -18.08 2.99 -2.35
C TYR A 82 -18.40 2.00 -3.48
N PRO A 83 -19.68 1.77 -3.84
CA PRO A 83 -20.03 0.87 -4.93
C PRO A 83 -19.29 1.21 -6.22
N LEU A 84 -18.76 0.20 -6.92
CA LEU A 84 -17.97 0.46 -8.11
C LEU A 84 -18.82 1.10 -9.21
N PRO A 85 -18.37 2.22 -9.80
CA PRO A 85 -19.02 2.78 -10.98
C PRO A 85 -18.89 1.81 -12.16
N LEU A 86 -19.94 1.61 -12.93
CA LEU A 86 -19.83 0.85 -14.17
C LEU A 86 -18.99 1.65 -15.19
N PRO A 87 -18.09 1.00 -15.98
CA PRO A 87 -17.84 -0.44 -16.04
C PRO A 87 -16.59 -0.90 -15.25
N ALA A 88 -16.22 -0.24 -14.15
CA ALA A 88 -15.00 -0.56 -13.41
C ALA A 88 -14.91 -2.04 -12.98
N ARG A 89 -13.76 -2.67 -13.27
CA ARG A 89 -13.49 -4.10 -12.97
C ARG A 89 -12.34 -4.30 -12.01
N VAL A 90 -11.55 -3.26 -11.77
CA VAL A 90 -10.40 -3.26 -10.87
C VAL A 90 -10.50 -2.02 -9.99
N VAL A 91 -10.08 -2.12 -8.74
CA VAL A 91 -10.07 -0.98 -7.82
C VAL A 91 -8.93 -1.09 -6.81
N SER A 92 -8.26 0.01 -6.50
CA SER A 92 -7.41 0.09 -5.29
C SER A 92 -8.20 0.69 -4.14
N ARG A 93 -8.09 0.07 -2.96
CA ARG A 93 -8.72 0.50 -1.70
C ARG A 93 -7.71 0.47 -0.58
N ASP A 94 -7.91 1.33 0.42
CA ASP A 94 -7.12 1.27 1.65
C ASP A 94 -7.34 -0.08 2.36
N TRP A 95 -6.31 -0.61 3.02
CA TRP A 95 -6.36 -1.89 3.72
C TRP A 95 -7.41 -1.98 4.84
N ALA A 96 -7.91 -0.84 5.34
CA ALA A 96 -9.01 -0.80 6.29
C ALA A 96 -10.40 -1.03 5.65
N ASP A 97 -10.52 -0.92 4.33
CA ASP A 97 -11.77 -1.12 3.60
C ASP A 97 -11.91 -2.58 3.11
N SER A 98 -13.14 -3.07 2.96
CA SER A 98 -13.37 -4.42 2.41
C SER A 98 -13.12 -4.48 0.90
N PRO A 99 -12.72 -5.64 0.35
CA PRO A 99 -12.67 -5.86 -1.09
C PRO A 99 -14.00 -5.57 -1.79
N ALA A 100 -13.94 -5.08 -3.03
CA ALA A 100 -15.12 -4.92 -3.87
C ALA A 100 -15.54 -6.29 -4.45
N LEU A 101 -16.78 -6.70 -4.19
CA LEU A 101 -17.34 -7.94 -4.73
C LEU A 101 -17.35 -7.91 -6.27
N GLY A 102 -16.93 -9.01 -6.89
CA GLY A 102 -16.93 -9.16 -8.36
C GLY A 102 -15.84 -8.39 -9.11
N ALA A 103 -14.93 -7.71 -8.40
CA ALA A 103 -13.82 -6.96 -8.97
C ALA A 103 -12.46 -7.47 -8.49
N TYR A 104 -11.42 -7.14 -9.26
CA TYR A 104 -10.05 -7.29 -8.80
C TYR A 104 -9.72 -6.14 -7.84
N THR A 105 -9.63 -6.40 -6.54
CA THR A 105 -9.32 -5.35 -5.55
C THR A 105 -7.84 -5.39 -5.16
N ILE A 106 -7.17 -4.25 -5.20
CA ILE A 106 -5.81 -4.05 -4.72
C ILE A 106 -5.88 -3.42 -3.33
N CYS A 107 -5.14 -3.99 -2.38
CA CYS A 107 -5.06 -3.53 -1.00
C CYS A 107 -3.89 -2.54 -0.84
N ARG A 108 -4.18 -1.25 -0.69
CA ARG A 108 -3.18 -0.21 -0.45
C ARG A 108 -2.77 -0.20 1.01
N VAL A 109 -1.46 -0.30 1.25
CA VAL A 109 -0.83 -0.22 2.58
C VAL A 109 0.27 0.84 2.51
N ASN A 110 0.28 1.81 3.42
CA ASN A 110 1.42 2.73 3.51
C ASN A 110 2.64 1.98 4.06
N ALA A 111 3.58 1.65 3.18
CA ALA A 111 4.65 0.72 3.50
C ALA A 111 5.96 1.41 3.89
N PHE A 112 6.11 2.69 3.54
CA PHE A 112 7.35 3.46 3.71
C PHE A 112 7.19 4.68 4.63
N GLN A 113 5.96 5.00 5.05
CA GLN A 113 5.69 6.12 5.96
C GLN A 113 4.63 5.71 6.99
N ALA A 114 4.70 6.30 8.18
CA ALA A 114 3.68 6.24 9.20
C ALA A 114 2.64 7.34 8.95
N GLN A 115 1.42 6.93 8.58
CA GLN A 115 0.30 7.84 8.35
C GLN A 115 -0.28 8.38 9.67
N PRO A 116 -0.97 9.55 9.67
CA PRO A 116 -1.28 10.29 10.90
C PRO A 116 -1.95 9.47 12.02
N GLN A 117 -2.89 8.59 11.64
CA GLN A 117 -3.61 7.71 12.54
C GLN A 117 -2.75 6.58 13.15
N GLU A 118 -1.61 6.25 12.54
CA GLU A 118 -0.69 5.21 12.99
C GLU A 118 0.51 5.76 13.77
N ILE A 119 0.80 7.07 13.67
CA ILE A 119 1.98 7.69 14.32
C ILE A 119 2.04 7.39 15.82
N GLY A 120 0.90 7.42 16.51
CA GLY A 120 0.84 7.12 17.94
C GLY A 120 1.31 5.69 18.26
N TRP A 121 0.89 4.72 17.45
CA TRP A 121 1.29 3.32 17.58
C TRP A 121 2.78 3.14 17.25
N TRP A 122 3.26 3.73 16.15
CA TRP A 122 4.68 3.69 15.80
C TRP A 122 5.56 4.26 16.90
N ARG A 123 5.21 5.42 17.48
CA ARG A 123 5.97 6.01 18.60
C ARG A 123 5.93 5.18 19.88
N ALA A 124 4.83 4.48 20.14
CA ALA A 124 4.70 3.68 21.35
C ALA A 124 5.49 2.36 21.29
N TYR A 125 5.54 1.71 20.12
CA TYR A 125 6.04 0.34 20.00
C TYR A 125 7.29 0.19 19.13
N HIS A 126 7.56 1.16 18.25
CA HIS A 126 8.54 1.06 17.17
C HIS A 126 9.21 2.41 16.87
N ASP A 127 9.42 3.23 17.89
CA ASP A 127 9.92 4.60 17.75
C ASP A 127 11.27 4.69 17.02
N ASP A 128 12.10 3.67 17.19
CA ASP A 128 13.42 3.57 16.57
C ASP A 128 13.37 3.22 15.06
N LEU A 129 12.20 2.79 14.57
CA LEU A 129 11.92 2.56 13.14
C LEU A 129 11.36 3.81 12.45
N LEU A 130 11.20 4.93 13.14
CA LEU A 130 10.85 6.22 12.54
C LEU A 130 12.13 6.99 12.17
N LEU A 131 12.19 7.49 10.94
CA LEU A 131 13.36 8.19 10.43
C LEU A 131 13.56 9.52 11.17
N ARG A 132 14.80 9.73 11.64
CA ARG A 132 15.19 10.94 12.36
C ARG A 132 16.28 11.72 11.61
N ASP A 133 16.26 13.04 11.79
CA ASP A 133 17.29 13.93 11.33
C ASP A 133 18.53 13.90 12.24
N ALA A 134 19.57 14.66 11.87
CA ALA A 134 20.85 14.64 12.59
C ALA A 134 20.75 15.18 14.04
N ILE A 135 19.67 15.89 14.37
CA ILE A 135 19.41 16.41 15.71
C ILE A 135 18.24 15.69 16.40
N GLY A 136 17.83 14.53 15.88
CA GLY A 136 16.86 13.63 16.49
C GLY A 136 15.39 13.94 16.19
N ARG A 137 15.06 14.91 15.32
CA ARG A 137 13.66 15.20 14.95
C ARG A 137 13.16 14.23 13.89
N TYR A 138 11.87 13.91 13.88
CA TYR A 138 11.29 13.10 12.81
C TYR A 138 11.45 13.76 11.44
N VAL A 139 11.75 12.96 10.42
CA VAL A 139 11.68 13.38 9.02
C VAL A 139 10.23 13.21 8.56
N VAL A 140 9.55 14.34 8.33
CA VAL A 140 8.12 14.40 8.02
C VAL A 140 7.90 14.85 6.58
N ASP A 141 7.00 14.17 5.87
CA ASP A 141 6.51 14.58 4.55
C ASP A 141 5.44 15.68 4.71
N ALA A 142 5.85 16.94 4.53
CA ALA A 142 5.15 18.11 5.05
C ALA A 142 3.73 18.42 4.46
N PRO A 143 3.30 17.96 3.27
CA PRO A 143 1.90 18.03 2.87
C PRO A 143 1.03 16.91 3.45
N ARG A 144 1.61 15.74 3.70
CA ARG A 144 0.87 14.53 4.13
C ARG A 144 0.86 14.35 5.65
N GLN A 145 1.78 15.02 6.35
CA GLN A 145 1.99 14.89 7.80
C GLN A 145 2.34 13.45 8.21
N GLU A 146 3.02 12.72 7.32
CA GLU A 146 3.47 11.34 7.54
C GLU A 146 4.95 11.33 7.94
N ILE A 147 5.33 10.44 8.86
CA ILE A 147 6.73 10.26 9.27
C ILE A 147 7.35 9.17 8.40
N LEU A 148 8.50 9.42 7.78
CA LEU A 148 9.18 8.38 7.00
C LEU A 148 9.64 7.22 7.89
N LEU A 149 9.51 5.99 7.41
CA LEU A 149 10.08 4.82 8.08
C LEU A 149 11.59 4.74 7.81
N ASP A 150 12.34 4.34 8.82
CA ASP A 150 13.80 4.24 8.75
C ASP A 150 14.23 2.89 8.18
N ILE A 151 14.44 2.86 6.87
CA ILE A 151 14.96 1.69 6.14
C ILE A 151 16.49 1.71 6.01
N SER A 152 17.21 2.52 6.79
CA SER A 152 18.65 2.78 6.56
C SER A 152 19.55 1.57 6.82
N THR A 153 19.20 0.71 7.78
CA THR A 153 19.99 -0.48 8.13
C THR A 153 19.28 -1.78 7.75
N PRO A 154 20.03 -2.87 7.48
CA PRO A 154 19.43 -4.18 7.22
C PRO A 154 18.51 -4.66 8.35
N ASP A 155 18.88 -4.42 9.61
CA ASP A 155 18.06 -4.76 10.78
C ASP A 155 16.71 -4.04 10.76
N LYS A 156 16.72 -2.72 10.53
CA LYS A 156 15.49 -1.95 10.46
C LYS A 156 14.61 -2.38 9.29
N ARG A 157 15.19 -2.65 8.12
CA ARG A 157 14.45 -3.22 6.97
C ARG A 157 13.78 -4.55 7.32
N ALA A 158 14.50 -5.45 7.98
CA ALA A 158 13.95 -6.75 8.38
C ALA A 158 12.80 -6.62 9.38
N ARG A 159 12.93 -5.73 10.37
CA ARG A 159 11.88 -5.46 11.38
C ARG A 159 10.65 -4.78 10.76
N LEU A 160 10.86 -3.78 9.90
CA LEU A 160 9.79 -3.15 9.14
C LEU A 160 9.08 -4.17 8.23
N ALA A 161 9.83 -5.03 7.54
CA ALA A 161 9.25 -6.06 6.68
C ALA A 161 8.47 -7.12 7.46
N ALA A 162 8.80 -7.37 8.73
CA ALA A 162 7.98 -8.21 9.59
C ALA A 162 6.64 -7.55 9.95
N ILE A 163 6.65 -6.25 10.28
CA ILE A 163 5.45 -5.49 10.64
C ILE A 163 4.55 -5.28 9.42
N VAL A 164 5.06 -4.57 8.42
CA VAL A 164 4.32 -4.20 7.21
C VAL A 164 3.96 -5.44 6.39
N GLY A 165 4.86 -6.42 6.31
CA GLY A 165 4.57 -7.70 5.68
C GLY A 165 3.40 -8.45 6.33
N GLY A 166 3.23 -8.34 7.65
CA GLY A 166 2.05 -8.85 8.35
C GLY A 166 0.75 -8.15 7.94
N TRP A 167 0.80 -6.84 7.65
CA TRP A 167 -0.35 -6.11 7.11
C TRP A 167 -0.69 -6.55 5.67
N LEU A 168 0.32 -6.80 4.84
CA LEU A 168 0.10 -7.38 3.50
C LEU A 168 -0.50 -8.78 3.57
N GLU A 169 0.01 -9.64 4.47
CA GLU A 169 -0.54 -10.97 4.71
C GLU A 169 -2.00 -10.91 5.20
N ARG A 170 -2.35 -9.87 5.97
CA ARG A 170 -3.74 -9.61 6.35
C ARG A 170 -4.63 -9.27 5.16
N CYS A 171 -4.16 -8.47 4.19
CA CYS A 171 -4.88 -8.25 2.94
C CYS A 171 -5.19 -9.57 2.22
N ALA A 172 -4.25 -10.53 2.19
CA ALA A 172 -4.52 -11.85 1.61
C ALA A 172 -5.62 -12.60 2.37
N ALA A 173 -5.59 -12.56 3.71
CA ALA A 173 -6.61 -13.18 4.56
C ALA A 173 -8.00 -12.53 4.37
N ASP A 174 -8.05 -11.22 4.13
CA ASP A 174 -9.29 -10.48 3.85
C ASP A 174 -9.79 -10.68 2.40
N GLY A 175 -9.06 -11.43 1.57
CA GLY A 175 -9.50 -11.86 0.24
C GLY A 175 -9.02 -10.98 -0.92
N PHE A 176 -8.09 -10.06 -0.67
CA PHE A 176 -7.47 -9.28 -1.74
C PHE A 176 -6.53 -10.16 -2.58
N PRO A 177 -6.56 -10.07 -3.93
CA PRO A 177 -5.59 -10.73 -4.82
C PRO A 177 -4.26 -9.98 -4.98
N ALA A 178 -4.17 -8.72 -4.53
CA ALA A 178 -3.00 -7.88 -4.72
C ALA A 178 -2.83 -6.83 -3.62
N VAL A 179 -1.62 -6.30 -3.52
CA VAL A 179 -1.25 -5.20 -2.64
C VAL A 179 -0.55 -4.07 -3.40
N GLU A 180 -0.75 -2.86 -2.89
CA GLU A 180 -0.05 -1.64 -3.28
C GLU A 180 0.70 -1.13 -2.05
N PRO A 181 1.97 -1.55 -1.84
CA PRO A 181 2.85 -0.88 -0.90
C PRO A 181 3.03 0.56 -1.39
N ASP A 182 2.60 1.55 -0.62
CA ASP A 182 2.66 2.96 -1.00
C ASP A 182 3.96 3.63 -0.54
N ASN A 183 4.26 4.81 -1.11
CA ASN A 183 5.40 5.66 -0.75
C ASN A 183 6.81 5.05 -0.99
N LEU A 184 6.98 4.16 -1.98
CA LEU A 184 8.29 3.55 -2.35
C LEU A 184 9.39 4.60 -2.58
N ASP A 185 8.99 5.76 -3.09
CA ASP A 185 9.82 6.90 -3.45
C ASP A 185 10.22 7.79 -2.25
N SER A 186 9.96 7.36 -1.02
CA SER A 186 10.24 8.13 0.21
C SER A 186 11.69 8.56 0.36
N TYR A 187 12.64 7.86 -0.29
CA TYR A 187 14.04 8.25 -0.28
C TYR A 187 14.27 9.64 -0.89
N HIS A 188 13.47 10.08 -1.86
CA HIS A 188 13.51 11.45 -2.40
C HIS A 188 13.13 12.52 -1.36
N ARG A 189 12.34 12.14 -0.35
CA ARG A 189 11.86 13.02 0.72
C ARG A 189 12.61 12.83 2.04
N SER A 190 13.65 12.00 2.05
CA SER A 190 14.43 11.63 3.24
C SER A 190 15.50 12.63 3.65
N GLN A 191 15.65 13.74 2.91
CA GLN A 191 16.75 14.70 3.07
C GLN A 191 18.14 14.02 2.96
N GLY A 192 18.27 13.05 2.03
CA GLY A 192 19.52 12.34 1.76
C GLY A 192 19.88 11.23 2.75
N ARG A 193 18.94 10.80 3.61
CA ARG A 193 19.17 9.78 4.65
C ARG A 193 18.85 8.37 4.19
N LEU A 194 17.96 8.26 3.22
CA LEU A 194 17.60 6.99 2.60
C LEU A 194 18.05 6.99 1.13
N THR A 195 18.33 5.81 0.61
CA THR A 195 18.74 5.61 -0.78
C THR A 195 17.73 4.74 -1.53
N GLU A 196 17.76 4.85 -2.86
CA GLU A 196 16.98 3.98 -3.75
C GLU A 196 17.30 2.49 -3.52
N VAL A 197 18.59 2.15 -3.33
CA VAL A 197 19.02 0.76 -3.04
C VAL A 197 18.37 0.23 -1.76
N GLN A 198 18.30 1.04 -0.69
CA GLN A 198 17.63 0.63 0.54
C GLN A 198 16.13 0.43 0.32
N ALA A 199 15.48 1.25 -0.52
CA ALA A 199 14.09 1.09 -0.88
C ALA A 199 13.82 -0.19 -1.68
N ILE A 200 14.68 -0.51 -2.65
CA ILE A 200 14.63 -1.75 -3.45
C ILE A 200 14.81 -2.98 -2.54
N GLU A 201 15.79 -2.97 -1.64
CA GLU A 201 15.99 -4.08 -0.70
C GLU A 201 14.79 -4.28 0.22
N TYR A 202 14.23 -3.19 0.75
CA TYR A 202 13.06 -3.26 1.63
C TYR A 202 11.80 -3.73 0.90
N VAL A 203 11.49 -3.16 -0.27
CA VAL A 203 10.30 -3.59 -1.03
C VAL A 203 10.46 -5.03 -1.55
N GLY A 204 11.68 -5.48 -1.85
CA GLY A 204 11.96 -6.88 -2.16
C GLY A 204 11.65 -7.82 -1.00
N MET A 205 11.92 -7.42 0.24
CA MET A 205 11.50 -8.19 1.42
C MET A 205 9.97 -8.27 1.53
N LEU A 206 9.26 -7.18 1.25
CA LEU A 206 7.79 -7.17 1.23
C LEU A 206 7.23 -8.06 0.11
N ALA A 207 7.79 -7.97 -1.09
CA ALA A 207 7.40 -8.79 -2.24
C ALA A 207 7.59 -10.29 -1.97
N ALA A 208 8.73 -10.68 -1.38
CA ALA A 208 8.99 -12.05 -0.98
C ALA A 208 8.01 -12.60 0.06
N ARG A 209 7.39 -11.74 0.88
CA ARG A 209 6.32 -12.14 1.81
C ARG A 209 4.97 -12.24 1.12
N ALA A 210 4.61 -11.24 0.30
CA ALA A 210 3.40 -11.23 -0.51
C ALA A 210 3.29 -12.48 -1.42
N ASP A 211 4.40 -12.90 -2.02
CA ASP A 211 4.48 -14.11 -2.85
C ASP A 211 4.19 -15.41 -2.06
N ARG A 212 4.45 -15.46 -0.74
CA ARG A 212 4.11 -16.64 0.09
C ARG A 212 2.61 -16.82 0.25
N VAL A 213 1.84 -15.74 0.13
CA VAL A 213 0.38 -15.72 0.22
C VAL A 213 -0.28 -15.44 -1.14
N SER A 214 0.49 -15.54 -2.23
CA SER A 214 0.05 -15.37 -3.62
C SER A 214 -0.62 -14.02 -3.92
N LEU A 215 -0.14 -12.95 -3.31
CA LEU A 215 -0.53 -11.58 -3.65
C LEU A 215 0.33 -11.05 -4.79
N ALA A 216 -0.28 -10.41 -5.78
CA ALA A 216 0.46 -9.58 -6.73
C ALA A 216 0.88 -8.27 -6.05
N VAL A 217 2.06 -7.75 -6.38
CA VAL A 217 2.62 -6.54 -5.74
C VAL A 217 2.80 -5.41 -6.74
N ALA A 218 2.22 -4.25 -6.45
CA ALA A 218 2.40 -3.06 -7.26
C ALA A 218 3.73 -2.37 -6.98
N GLN A 219 4.40 -1.88 -8.03
CA GLN A 219 5.24 -0.70 -7.91
C GLN A 219 4.35 0.54 -7.89
N LYS A 220 4.30 1.23 -6.75
CA LYS A 220 3.60 2.50 -6.63
C LYS A 220 4.56 3.65 -6.88
N ASN A 221 4.33 4.40 -7.97
CA ASN A 221 5.20 5.47 -8.45
C ASN A 221 6.67 5.00 -8.56
N ALA A 222 7.62 5.81 -8.10
CA ALA A 222 9.04 5.46 -8.01
C ALA A 222 9.60 4.94 -9.35
N VAL A 223 9.34 5.70 -10.43
CA VAL A 223 9.70 5.33 -11.82
C VAL A 223 11.18 4.96 -11.98
N ASP A 224 12.04 5.58 -11.18
CA ASP A 224 13.47 5.39 -11.14
C ASP A 224 13.92 4.01 -10.62
N LEU A 225 13.06 3.26 -9.92
CA LEU A 225 13.33 1.84 -9.62
C LEU A 225 13.53 1.02 -10.90
N GLY A 226 12.84 1.39 -11.98
CA GLY A 226 12.91 0.75 -13.28
C GLY A 226 12.82 -0.78 -13.18
N ARG A 227 13.75 -1.46 -13.86
CA ARG A 227 13.84 -2.92 -13.86
C ARG A 227 14.19 -3.51 -12.48
N ALA A 228 14.89 -2.78 -11.62
CA ALA A 228 15.27 -3.29 -10.30
C ALA A 228 14.04 -3.59 -9.42
N GLY A 229 12.97 -2.79 -9.53
CA GLY A 229 11.70 -3.07 -8.88
C GLY A 229 11.10 -4.41 -9.33
N ARG A 230 11.08 -4.65 -10.64
CA ARG A 230 10.60 -5.92 -11.21
C ARG A 230 11.47 -7.11 -10.79
N ASP A 231 12.79 -6.94 -10.76
CA ASP A 231 13.73 -8.00 -10.42
C ASP A 231 13.60 -8.45 -8.95
N VAL A 232 13.08 -7.58 -8.07
CA VAL A 232 12.78 -7.93 -6.66
C VAL A 232 11.34 -8.42 -6.42
N GLY A 233 10.55 -8.63 -7.48
CA GLY A 233 9.24 -9.26 -7.38
C GLY A 233 8.03 -8.31 -7.40
N LEU A 234 8.19 -7.10 -7.92
CA LEU A 234 7.04 -6.26 -8.28
C LEU A 234 6.43 -6.74 -9.60
N ASP A 235 5.10 -6.90 -9.65
CA ASP A 235 4.39 -7.61 -10.72
C ASP A 235 3.74 -6.68 -11.75
N PHE A 236 3.37 -5.48 -11.32
CA PHE A 236 2.66 -4.44 -12.09
C PHE A 236 2.97 -3.06 -11.51
N ALA A 237 2.53 -1.98 -12.17
CA ALA A 237 2.71 -0.63 -11.64
C ALA A 237 1.38 0.13 -11.48
N ILE A 238 1.35 1.02 -10.49
CA ILE A 238 0.34 2.06 -10.32
C ILE A 238 1.10 3.39 -10.35
N ALA A 239 0.90 4.16 -11.41
CA ALA A 239 1.60 5.41 -11.70
C ALA A 239 0.63 6.59 -11.58
N GLU A 240 0.92 7.49 -10.65
CA GLU A 240 0.18 8.75 -10.50
C GLU A 240 0.81 9.83 -11.39
N GLU A 241 -0.03 10.51 -12.16
CA GLU A 241 0.31 11.66 -13.01
C GLU A 241 1.33 11.36 -14.13
N CYS A 242 1.47 10.11 -14.60
CA CYS A 242 2.47 9.81 -15.63
C CYS A 242 2.19 10.49 -16.99
N GLY A 243 0.93 10.73 -17.32
CA GLY A 243 0.54 11.49 -18.50
C GLY A 243 0.88 12.97 -18.34
N ARG A 244 0.71 13.52 -17.13
CA ARG A 244 1.16 14.88 -16.80
C ARG A 244 2.69 15.02 -16.89
N TYR A 245 3.46 14.02 -16.45
CA TYR A 245 4.92 14.07 -16.43
C TYR A 245 5.60 13.51 -17.69
N ALA A 246 4.83 12.92 -18.60
CA ALA A 246 5.30 12.28 -19.82
C ALA A 246 6.31 11.14 -19.59
N ASP A 247 6.09 10.35 -18.53
CA ASP A 247 6.94 9.23 -18.12
C ASP A 247 6.19 7.87 -18.08
N CYS A 248 4.98 7.79 -18.65
CA CYS A 248 4.24 6.51 -18.74
C CYS A 248 5.05 5.41 -19.46
N ASP A 249 5.86 5.77 -20.47
CA ASP A 249 6.68 4.83 -21.22
C ASP A 249 7.76 4.17 -20.34
N ASP A 250 8.26 4.87 -19.33
CA ASP A 250 9.25 4.31 -18.40
C ASP A 250 8.64 3.16 -17.59
N TYR A 251 7.39 3.29 -17.15
CA TYR A 251 6.66 2.19 -16.50
C TYR A 251 6.35 1.04 -17.46
N THR A 252 5.84 1.33 -18.65
CA THR A 252 5.46 0.27 -19.61
C THR A 252 6.68 -0.49 -20.16
N SER A 253 7.86 0.14 -20.21
CA SER A 253 9.11 -0.53 -20.57
C SER A 253 9.48 -1.67 -19.62
N VAL A 254 8.99 -1.61 -18.38
CA VAL A 254 9.25 -2.61 -17.32
C VAL A 254 8.08 -3.58 -17.18
N TYR A 255 6.85 -3.08 -17.14
CA TYR A 255 5.65 -3.85 -16.76
C TYR A 255 4.73 -4.20 -17.93
N GLY A 256 5.04 -3.73 -19.14
CA GLY A 256 4.17 -3.90 -20.32
C GLY A 256 2.82 -3.22 -20.11
N ASP A 257 1.74 -3.92 -20.43
CA ASP A 257 0.38 -3.38 -20.30
C ASP A 257 -0.17 -3.45 -18.86
N HIS A 258 0.57 -4.05 -17.92
CA HIS A 258 0.18 -4.10 -16.50
C HIS A 258 0.59 -2.81 -15.76
N VAL A 259 0.11 -1.69 -16.26
CA VAL A 259 0.30 -0.36 -15.65
C VAL A 259 -1.06 0.30 -15.51
N MET A 260 -1.37 0.77 -14.31
CA MET A 260 -2.54 1.59 -14.00
C MET A 260 -2.10 3.04 -13.88
N VAL A 261 -2.81 3.93 -14.56
CA VAL A 261 -2.49 5.36 -14.59
C VAL A 261 -3.57 6.13 -13.85
N ILE A 262 -3.17 6.88 -12.83
CA ILE A 262 -4.06 7.72 -12.03
C ILE A 262 -3.75 9.18 -12.32
N GLU A 263 -4.70 9.93 -12.86
CA GLU A 263 -4.52 11.34 -13.20
C GLU A 263 -5.37 12.25 -12.31
N TYR A 264 -4.81 13.40 -11.93
CA TYR A 264 -5.49 14.36 -11.05
C TYR A 264 -5.89 15.66 -11.74
N THR A 265 -5.60 15.79 -13.04
CA THR A 265 -5.88 17.00 -13.82
C THR A 265 -6.42 16.65 -15.19
N ASP A 266 -7.21 17.54 -15.78
CA ASP A 266 -7.79 17.33 -17.12
C ASP A 266 -6.70 17.19 -18.19
N ALA A 267 -5.64 18.00 -18.10
CA ALA A 267 -4.52 17.96 -19.03
C ALA A 267 -3.75 16.63 -18.96
N GLY A 268 -3.43 16.17 -17.75
CA GLY A 268 -2.74 14.89 -17.54
C GLY A 268 -3.59 13.70 -18.00
N PHE A 269 -4.87 13.68 -17.63
CA PHE A 269 -5.82 12.66 -18.09
C PHE A 269 -5.94 12.62 -19.62
N ALA A 270 -6.15 13.78 -20.25
CA ALA A 270 -6.25 13.85 -21.71
C ALA A 270 -4.95 13.42 -22.40
N GLN A 271 -3.79 13.71 -21.81
CA GLN A 271 -2.50 13.23 -22.31
C GLN A 271 -2.37 11.71 -22.19
N ALA A 272 -2.64 11.13 -21.01
CA ALA A 272 -2.61 9.70 -20.79
C ALA A 272 -3.58 8.94 -21.72
N CYS A 273 -4.81 9.42 -21.88
CA CYS A 273 -5.76 8.81 -22.82
C CYS A 273 -5.23 8.77 -24.26
N ARG A 274 -4.60 9.87 -24.71
CA ARG A 274 -4.07 9.95 -26.07
C ARG A 274 -2.85 9.05 -26.30
N THR A 275 -1.97 8.93 -25.31
CA THR A 275 -0.70 8.22 -25.49
C THR A 275 -0.79 6.75 -25.14
N VAL A 276 -1.52 6.40 -24.08
CA VAL A 276 -1.50 5.05 -23.49
C VAL A 276 -2.88 4.45 -23.23
N GLY A 277 -3.97 5.22 -23.26
CA GLY A 277 -5.34 4.74 -22.95
C GLY A 277 -5.86 3.62 -23.87
N ALA A 278 -5.31 3.45 -25.08
CA ALA A 278 -5.66 2.31 -25.93
C ALA A 278 -5.15 0.96 -25.39
N ARG A 279 -4.21 0.96 -24.43
CA ARG A 279 -3.50 -0.22 -23.92
C ARG A 279 -3.50 -0.35 -22.41
N LEU A 280 -3.51 0.78 -21.69
CA LEU A 280 -3.42 0.82 -20.24
C LEU A 280 -4.76 1.16 -19.62
N SER A 281 -4.89 0.83 -18.35
CA SER A 281 -6.02 1.31 -17.55
C SER A 281 -5.77 2.74 -17.07
N VAL A 282 -6.57 3.71 -17.49
CA VAL A 282 -6.42 5.11 -17.09
C VAL A 282 -7.66 5.57 -16.34
N VAL A 283 -7.47 6.19 -15.18
CA VAL A 283 -8.55 6.85 -14.43
C VAL A 283 -8.13 8.24 -14.03
N GLN A 284 -9.06 9.18 -14.12
CA GLN A 284 -8.95 10.46 -13.47
C GLN A 284 -9.72 10.45 -12.15
N ARG A 285 -9.07 10.95 -11.10
CA ARG A 285 -9.69 11.20 -9.79
C ARG A 285 -9.43 12.61 -9.32
N ASP A 286 -10.15 13.06 -8.30
CA ASP A 286 -9.79 14.28 -7.59
C ASP A 286 -8.66 14.00 -6.59
N ARG A 287 -7.86 15.01 -6.24
CA ARG A 287 -6.71 14.84 -5.33
C ARG A 287 -7.07 14.39 -3.92
N ARG A 288 -8.34 14.57 -3.49
CA ARG A 288 -8.82 14.09 -2.19
C ARG A 288 -9.33 12.66 -2.27
N LEU A 289 -9.36 12.06 -3.46
CA LEU A 289 -9.87 10.72 -3.73
C LEU A 289 -11.28 10.55 -3.17
N SER A 290 -12.08 11.59 -3.32
CA SER A 290 -13.36 11.75 -2.64
C SER A 290 -14.42 10.76 -3.12
N ARG A 291 -15.52 10.61 -2.38
CA ARG A 291 -16.63 9.70 -2.71
C ARG A 291 -17.68 10.42 -3.58
N PRO A 292 -18.54 9.71 -4.35
CA PRO A 292 -19.48 10.30 -5.31
C PRO A 292 -20.35 11.47 -4.80
N ASN A 293 -20.69 11.49 -3.51
CA ASN A 293 -21.52 12.55 -2.93
C ASN A 293 -20.73 13.79 -2.49
N SER A 294 -19.42 13.84 -2.77
CA SER A 294 -18.57 14.99 -2.44
C SER A 294 -18.62 16.02 -3.57
N PRO A 295 -18.74 17.33 -3.27
CA PRO A 295 -18.80 18.38 -4.31
C PRO A 295 -17.60 18.42 -5.27
N GLY A 296 -16.46 17.85 -4.88
CA GLY A 296 -15.24 17.78 -5.69
C GLY A 296 -14.98 16.42 -6.33
N TYR A 297 -15.96 15.50 -6.34
CA TYR A 297 -15.80 14.17 -6.90
C TYR A 297 -15.51 14.21 -8.39
N VAL A 298 -14.42 13.56 -8.80
CA VAL A 298 -14.05 13.37 -10.21
C VAL A 298 -13.85 11.89 -10.46
N TYR A 299 -14.54 11.32 -11.43
CA TYR A 299 -14.28 9.97 -11.94
C TYR A 299 -14.48 9.97 -13.44
N ARG A 300 -13.41 9.69 -14.19
CA ARG A 300 -13.43 9.47 -15.65
C ARG A 300 -12.43 8.38 -15.99
N THR A 301 -12.73 7.57 -17.00
CA THR A 301 -11.82 6.51 -17.46
C THR A 301 -11.62 6.60 -18.97
N CYS A 302 -10.45 6.14 -19.38
CA CYS A 302 -10.08 5.76 -20.73
C CYS A 302 -8.99 4.67 -20.58
#